data_AF-N9U2R6-F1
#
_entry.id   AF-N9U2R6-F1
#
_cell.length_a   1.000
_cell.length_b   1.000
_cell.length_c   1.000
_cell.angle_alpha   90.00
_cell.angle_beta   90.00
_cell.angle_gamma   90.00
#
_symmetry.space_group_name_H-M   'P 1'
#
loop_
_entity.id
_entity.type
_entity.pdbx_description
1 polymer ?
#
loop_
_entity_poly.entity_id
_entity_poly.type
_entity_poly.pdbx_seq_one_letter_code
_entity_poly.pdbx_strand_id
1 'polypeptide(L)'
;MAEESLGTKVTNLAVAVLTIVASLYGGYVFIESKFEEFVAEKLEPYQQLLIAQSIDNDGAIFEYQKSLKTMLDDKVTSEMLTAVVTPYLTSIANSDKPYKYQHHTESIRKLIGTKLPMDYNMANSFGWIYLSTNDVEKSREYFQLSLSLYKQADLLELSSNTSYGLMLTYLISGDMEQAIANYNNTWKYDYSGYNPNTYYSSGFQEYQWAQRLFALYPSLKGNHQKLLDYLKVTYELGEQIKPKEINKEVIEALQIESGT
;
A
#
# COMPACT_ATOMS: atom_id res chain seq x y z
N MET A 1 -56.29 -63.50 14.60
CA MET A 1 -55.11 -62.64 14.76
C MET A 1 -53.91 -63.56 14.90
N ALA A 2 -53.04 -63.62 13.90
CA ALA A 2 -51.81 -64.42 14.00
C ALA A 2 -50.79 -63.65 14.84
N GLU A 3 -50.30 -64.25 15.93
CA GLU A 3 -49.20 -63.69 16.71
C GLU A 3 -47.92 -63.71 15.86
N GLU A 4 -47.37 -62.52 15.63
CA GLU A 4 -46.10 -62.35 14.95
C GLU A 4 -44.98 -63.07 15.72
N SER A 5 -44.23 -63.95 15.04
CA SER A 5 -43.22 -64.78 15.68
C SER A 5 -42.12 -63.93 16.34
N LEU A 6 -41.56 -64.40 17.46
CA LEU A 6 -40.50 -63.70 18.18
C LEU A 6 -39.31 -63.33 17.26
N GLY A 7 -38.98 -64.21 16.30
CA GLY A 7 -37.94 -63.96 15.30
C GLY A 7 -38.25 -62.77 14.40
N THR A 8 -39.49 -62.67 13.92
CA THR A 8 -39.94 -61.56 13.06
C THR A 8 -39.89 -60.21 13.79
N LYS A 9 -40.27 -60.18 15.08
CA LYS A 9 -40.19 -58.96 15.92
C LYS A 9 -38.75 -58.49 16.13
N VAL A 10 -37.83 -59.42 16.38
CA VAL A 10 -36.40 -59.11 16.55
C VAL A 10 -35.79 -58.60 15.25
N THR A 11 -36.13 -59.20 14.10
CA THR A 11 -35.68 -58.73 12.79
C THR A 11 -36.21 -57.33 12.48
N ASN A 12 -37.51 -57.08 12.71
CA ASN A 12 -38.11 -55.76 12.49
C ASN A 12 -37.48 -54.68 13.37
N LEU A 13 -37.20 -55.00 14.65
CA LEU A 13 -36.50 -54.10 15.57
C LEU A 13 -35.06 -53.80 15.10
N ALA A 14 -34.31 -54.83 14.68
CA ALA A 14 -32.96 -54.66 14.17
C ALA A 14 -32.91 -53.79 12.91
N VAL A 15 -33.84 -54.00 11.98
CA VAL A 15 -33.99 -53.16 10.78
C VAL A 15 -34.30 -51.72 11.16
N ALA A 16 -35.25 -51.49 12.07
CA ALA A 16 -35.61 -50.15 12.52
C ALA A 16 -34.42 -49.41 13.17
N VAL A 17 -33.65 -50.10 14.03
CA VAL A 17 -32.43 -49.53 14.65
C VAL A 17 -31.38 -49.19 13.57
N LEU A 18 -31.13 -50.10 12.62
CA LEU A 18 -30.19 -49.86 11.53
C LEU A 18 -30.63 -48.68 10.64
N THR A 19 -31.92 -48.55 10.35
CA THR A 19 -32.46 -47.41 9.60
C THR A 19 -32.23 -46.10 10.35
N ILE A 20 -32.52 -46.05 11.65
CA ILE A 20 -32.29 -44.86 12.48
C ILE A 20 -30.80 -44.48 12.47
N VAL A 21 -29.90 -45.45 12.70
CA VAL A 21 -28.45 -45.21 12.68
C VAL A 21 -27.99 -44.72 11.31
N ALA A 22 -28.45 -45.32 10.22
CA ALA A 22 -28.11 -44.89 8.86
C ALA A 22 -28.62 -43.48 8.56
N SER A 23 -29.84 -43.12 8.99
CA SER A 23 -30.39 -41.77 8.83
C SER A 23 -29.63 -40.74 9.65
N LEU A 24 -29.25 -41.05 10.89
CA LEU A 24 -28.43 -40.16 11.73
C LEU A 24 -27.05 -39.95 11.13
N TYR A 25 -26.40 -41.02 10.66
CA TYR A 25 -25.11 -40.93 10.00
C TYR A 25 -25.19 -40.13 8.68
N GLY A 26 -26.21 -40.37 7.86
CA GLY A 26 -26.44 -39.60 6.64
C GLY A 26 -26.71 -38.11 6.93
N GLY A 27 -27.47 -37.81 7.99
CA GLY A 27 -27.69 -36.45 8.47
C GLY A 27 -26.39 -35.77 8.94
N TYR A 28 -25.54 -36.49 9.68
CA TYR A 28 -24.23 -36.00 10.11
C TYR A 28 -23.34 -35.65 8.91
N VAL A 29 -23.16 -36.57 7.94
CA VAL A 29 -22.32 -36.36 6.76
C VAL A 29 -22.84 -35.19 5.91
N PHE A 30 -24.17 -35.04 5.79
CA PHE A 30 -24.76 -33.90 5.08
C PHE A 30 -24.45 -32.57 5.77
N ILE A 31 -24.57 -32.50 7.09
CA ILE A 31 -24.26 -31.28 7.86
C ILE A 31 -22.76 -30.97 7.77
N GLU A 32 -21.89 -31.97 7.90
CA GLU A 32 -20.44 -31.83 7.78
C GLU A 32 -20.05 -31.25 6.41
N SER A 33 -20.56 -31.82 5.32
CA SER A 33 -20.30 -31.33 3.96
C SER A 33 -20.78 -29.88 3.76
N LYS A 34 -21.97 -29.53 4.29
CA LYS A 34 -22.48 -28.15 4.20
C LYS A 34 -21.67 -27.17 5.04
N PHE A 35 -21.17 -27.62 6.17
CA PHE A 35 -20.29 -26.82 7.01
C PHE A 35 -18.94 -26.58 6.34
N GLU A 36 -18.33 -27.61 5.74
CA GLU A 36 -17.07 -27.47 4.99
C GLU A 36 -17.21 -26.50 3.82
N GLU A 37 -18.29 -26.60 3.03
CA GLU A 37 -18.59 -25.69 1.92
C GLU A 37 -18.70 -24.24 2.41
N PHE A 38 -19.45 -24.02 3.50
CA PHE A 38 -19.61 -22.70 4.12
C PHE A 38 -18.29 -22.14 4.64
N VAL A 39 -17.48 -22.95 5.32
CA VAL A 39 -16.17 -22.54 5.84
C VAL A 39 -15.22 -22.20 4.70
N ALA A 40 -15.19 -23.00 3.63
CA ALA A 40 -14.35 -22.73 2.47
C ALA A 40 -14.71 -21.39 1.80
N GLU A 41 -16.01 -21.14 1.59
CA GLU A 41 -16.50 -19.87 1.03
C GLU A 41 -16.11 -18.68 1.91
N LYS A 42 -16.28 -18.79 3.23
CA LYS A 42 -15.95 -17.70 4.17
C LYS A 42 -14.45 -17.46 4.32
N LEU A 43 -13.62 -18.48 4.13
CA LEU A 43 -12.16 -18.35 4.24
C LEU A 43 -11.48 -17.92 2.94
N GLU A 44 -12.13 -18.08 1.79
CA GLU A 44 -11.56 -17.74 0.47
C GLU A 44 -10.96 -16.31 0.39
N PRO A 45 -11.64 -15.22 0.81
CA PRO A 45 -11.07 -13.88 0.71
C PRO A 45 -9.80 -13.70 1.54
N TYR A 46 -9.67 -14.42 2.66
CA TYR A 46 -8.49 -14.36 3.54
C TYR A 46 -7.34 -15.18 2.96
N GLN A 47 -7.63 -16.33 2.34
CA GLN A 47 -6.63 -17.08 1.59
C GLN A 47 -6.07 -16.25 0.44
N GLN A 48 -6.93 -15.57 -0.32
CA GLN A 48 -6.51 -14.67 -1.39
C GLN A 48 -5.66 -13.50 -0.87
N LEU A 49 -6.02 -12.92 0.27
CA LEU A 49 -5.21 -11.89 0.93
C LEU A 49 -3.80 -12.42 1.26
N LEU A 50 -3.70 -13.62 1.85
CA LEU A 50 -2.42 -14.25 2.16
C LEU A 50 -1.59 -14.54 0.90
N ILE A 51 -2.24 -15.02 -0.17
CA ILE A 51 -1.58 -15.22 -1.46
C ILE A 51 -1.06 -13.89 -2.00
N ALA A 52 -1.88 -12.83 -2.00
CA ALA A 52 -1.49 -11.50 -2.44
C ALA A 52 -0.26 -10.97 -1.68
N GLN A 53 -0.22 -11.17 -0.37
CA GLN A 53 0.91 -10.77 0.49
C GLN A 53 2.19 -11.58 0.25
N SER A 54 2.07 -12.79 -0.31
CA SER A 54 3.21 -13.64 -0.66
C SER A 54 3.83 -13.33 -2.04
N ILE A 55 3.13 -12.56 -2.88
CA ILE A 55 3.57 -12.21 -4.23
C ILE A 55 4.37 -10.90 -4.19
N ASP A 56 5.56 -10.91 -4.77
CA ASP A 56 6.52 -9.80 -4.76
C ASP A 56 6.46 -8.90 -6.01
N ASN A 57 5.47 -9.10 -6.87
CA ASN A 57 5.32 -8.43 -8.15
C ASN A 57 3.89 -7.97 -8.41
N ASP A 58 3.66 -7.39 -9.58
CA ASP A 58 2.34 -6.90 -10.06
C ASP A 58 1.22 -7.96 -9.99
N GLY A 59 1.53 -9.25 -9.90
CA GLY A 59 0.56 -10.33 -9.68
C GLY A 59 -0.26 -10.16 -8.39
N ALA A 60 0.34 -9.58 -7.33
CA ALA A 60 -0.34 -9.33 -6.06
C ALA A 60 -1.59 -8.45 -6.21
N ILE A 61 -1.55 -7.50 -7.16
CA ILE A 61 -2.62 -6.53 -7.43
C ILE A 61 -3.92 -7.22 -7.85
N PHE A 62 -3.82 -8.34 -8.58
CA PHE A 62 -5.01 -9.11 -8.99
C PHE A 62 -5.59 -9.92 -7.84
N GLU A 63 -4.74 -10.49 -6.99
CA GLU A 63 -5.19 -11.24 -5.81
C GLU A 63 -5.81 -10.31 -4.75
N TYR A 64 -5.24 -9.13 -4.54
CA TYR A 64 -5.90 -8.09 -3.72
C TYR A 64 -7.25 -7.66 -4.30
N GLN A 65 -7.37 -7.55 -5.62
CA GLN A 65 -8.64 -7.24 -6.28
C GLN A 65 -9.70 -8.30 -5.95
N LYS A 66 -9.33 -9.57 -6.08
CA LYS A 66 -10.22 -10.71 -5.86
C LYS A 66 -10.66 -10.73 -4.40
N SER A 67 -9.71 -10.59 -3.48
CA SER A 67 -9.96 -10.56 -2.03
C SER A 67 -10.91 -9.44 -1.66
N LEU A 68 -10.61 -8.20 -2.12
CA LEU A 68 -11.44 -7.03 -1.84
C LEU A 68 -12.87 -7.19 -2.38
N LYS A 69 -13.02 -7.73 -3.59
CA LYS A 69 -14.34 -7.95 -4.19
C LYS A 69 -15.20 -8.89 -3.32
N THR A 70 -14.66 -10.04 -2.96
CA THR A 70 -15.38 -11.02 -2.12
C THR A 70 -15.68 -10.45 -0.73
N MET A 71 -14.75 -9.71 -0.12
CA MET A 71 -14.98 -9.06 1.18
C MET A 71 -16.08 -7.99 1.14
N LEU A 72 -16.22 -7.25 0.04
CA LEU A 72 -17.30 -6.28 -0.13
C LEU A 72 -18.67 -6.96 -0.26
N ASP A 73 -18.74 -8.10 -0.94
CA ASP A 73 -19.96 -8.90 -1.06
C ASP A 73 -20.39 -9.45 0.31
N ASP A 74 -19.41 -9.86 1.11
CA ASP A 74 -19.60 -10.40 2.47
C ASP A 74 -19.87 -9.35 3.55
N LYS A 75 -19.85 -8.05 3.20
CA LYS A 75 -20.12 -6.92 4.11
C LYS A 75 -19.27 -6.96 5.38
N VAL A 76 -17.98 -7.26 5.23
CA VAL A 76 -17.02 -7.29 6.34
C VAL A 76 -16.79 -5.91 6.98
N THR A 77 -16.08 -5.86 8.10
CA THR A 77 -15.81 -4.60 8.82
C THR A 77 -14.85 -3.68 8.05
N SER A 78 -14.84 -2.39 8.41
CA SER A 78 -13.89 -1.42 7.86
C SER A 78 -12.43 -1.81 8.11
N GLU A 79 -12.13 -2.43 9.25
CA GLU A 79 -10.76 -2.86 9.60
C GLU A 79 -10.28 -3.96 8.65
N MET A 80 -11.17 -4.91 8.30
CA MET A 80 -10.86 -5.95 7.32
C MET A 80 -10.66 -5.36 5.93
N LEU A 81 -11.49 -4.40 5.53
CA LEU A 81 -11.30 -3.70 4.26
C LEU A 81 -9.97 -2.93 4.23
N THR A 82 -9.60 -2.25 5.32
CA THR A 82 -8.30 -1.58 5.46
C THR A 82 -7.14 -2.56 5.31
N ALA A 83 -7.23 -3.75 5.92
CA ALA A 83 -6.19 -4.78 5.84
C ALA A 83 -5.92 -5.28 4.40
N VAL A 84 -6.89 -5.14 3.49
CA VAL A 84 -6.71 -5.43 2.06
C VAL A 84 -6.34 -4.17 1.28
N VAL A 85 -7.08 -3.06 1.47
CA VAL A 85 -6.94 -1.83 0.68
C VAL A 85 -5.57 -1.18 0.83
N THR A 86 -5.02 -1.13 2.05
CA THR A 86 -3.73 -0.48 2.30
C THR A 86 -2.58 -1.17 1.54
N PRO A 87 -2.32 -2.48 1.70
CA PRO A 87 -1.28 -3.14 0.92
C PRO A 87 -1.61 -3.19 -0.58
N TYR A 88 -2.89 -3.21 -0.96
CA TYR A 88 -3.29 -3.14 -2.36
C TYR A 88 -2.86 -1.83 -3.04
N LEU A 89 -3.13 -0.68 -2.42
CA LEU A 89 -2.67 0.61 -2.92
C LEU A 89 -1.14 0.69 -2.94
N THR A 90 -0.47 0.14 -1.92
CA THR A 90 1.00 0.08 -1.88
C THR A 90 1.57 -0.75 -3.04
N SER A 91 0.95 -1.90 -3.37
CA SER A 91 1.36 -2.69 -4.55
C SER A 91 1.16 -1.93 -5.86
N ILE A 92 0.07 -1.17 -5.99
CA ILE A 92 -0.13 -0.32 -7.17
C ILE A 92 0.92 0.80 -7.23
N ALA A 93 1.21 1.45 -6.10
CA ALA A 93 2.22 2.52 -6.02
C ALA A 93 3.63 2.03 -6.36
N ASN A 94 3.97 0.80 -5.95
CA ASN A 94 5.27 0.18 -6.21
C ASN A 94 5.37 -0.52 -7.58
N SER A 95 4.26 -0.63 -8.32
CA SER A 95 4.27 -1.20 -9.66
C SER A 95 5.19 -0.41 -10.59
N ASP A 96 5.83 -1.10 -11.54
CA ASP A 96 6.57 -0.42 -12.61
C ASP A 96 5.67 0.36 -13.56
N LYS A 97 4.37 0.02 -13.59
CA LYS A 97 3.39 0.55 -14.54
C LYS A 97 2.09 0.91 -13.82
N PRO A 98 2.11 1.86 -12.85
CA PRO A 98 0.96 2.20 -12.02
C PRO A 98 -0.22 2.72 -12.87
N TYR A 99 0.05 3.34 -14.02
CA TYR A 99 -0.96 3.79 -14.97
C TYR A 99 -1.85 2.65 -15.50
N LYS A 100 -1.38 1.39 -15.51
CA LYS A 100 -2.21 0.23 -15.91
C LYS A 100 -3.35 -0.04 -14.93
N TYR A 101 -3.20 0.42 -13.69
CA TYR A 101 -4.12 0.13 -12.60
C TYR A 101 -4.99 1.33 -12.23
N GLN A 102 -5.10 2.35 -13.10
CA GLN A 102 -5.94 3.52 -12.87
C GLN A 102 -7.37 3.13 -12.48
N HIS A 103 -8.00 2.18 -13.19
CA HIS A 103 -9.35 1.73 -12.83
C HIS A 103 -9.44 1.13 -11.41
N HIS A 104 -8.38 0.45 -10.95
CA HIS A 104 -8.30 -0.10 -9.60
C HIS A 104 -8.19 1.02 -8.57
N THR A 105 -7.26 1.96 -8.79
CA THR A 105 -7.08 3.15 -7.95
C THR A 105 -8.37 3.95 -7.81
N GLU A 106 -9.08 4.20 -8.92
CA GLU A 106 -10.37 4.89 -8.94
C GLU A 106 -11.46 4.14 -8.16
N SER A 107 -11.50 2.81 -8.30
CA SER A 107 -12.45 1.96 -7.57
C SER A 107 -12.20 2.00 -6.07
N ILE A 108 -10.94 1.88 -5.65
CA ILE A 108 -10.53 1.96 -4.24
C ILE A 108 -10.84 3.35 -3.68
N ARG A 109 -10.53 4.42 -4.42
CA ARG A 109 -10.80 5.80 -3.96
C ARG A 109 -12.28 6.04 -3.68
N LYS A 110 -13.20 5.42 -4.44
CA LYS A 110 -14.65 5.50 -4.20
C LYS A 110 -15.10 4.73 -2.95
N LEU A 111 -14.38 3.68 -2.56
CA LEU A 111 -14.65 2.92 -1.32
C LEU A 111 -14.23 3.71 -0.09
N ILE A 112 -13.12 4.44 -0.17
CA ILE A 112 -12.64 5.26 0.94
C ILE A 112 -13.61 6.42 1.18
N GLY A 113 -13.96 6.63 2.45
CA GLY A 113 -14.99 7.58 2.90
C GLY A 113 -16.42 7.02 2.86
N THR A 114 -16.67 5.93 2.12
CA THR A 114 -18.00 5.28 2.07
C THR A 114 -18.06 3.96 2.84
N LYS A 115 -16.97 3.18 2.82
CA LYS A 115 -16.86 1.85 3.42
C LYS A 115 -15.74 1.73 4.45
N LEU A 116 -14.71 2.56 4.34
CA LEU A 116 -13.56 2.60 5.25
C LEU A 116 -12.98 4.02 5.30
N PRO A 117 -12.35 4.44 6.41
CA PRO A 117 -11.68 5.73 6.49
C PRO A 117 -10.39 5.74 5.66
N MET A 118 -9.91 6.94 5.31
CA MET A 118 -8.56 7.13 4.77
C MET A 118 -7.54 6.99 5.91
N ASP A 119 -6.49 6.19 5.72
CA ASP A 119 -5.33 6.17 6.62
C ASP A 119 -4.10 6.88 5.99
N TYR A 120 -3.05 7.08 6.80
CA TYR A 120 -1.83 7.75 6.35
C TYR A 120 -1.10 6.99 5.24
N ASN A 121 -1.09 5.65 5.26
CA ASN A 121 -0.43 4.82 4.25
C ASN A 121 -1.18 4.86 2.92
N MET A 122 -2.52 4.82 2.95
CA MET A 122 -3.37 4.98 1.78
C MET A 122 -3.13 6.33 1.12
N ALA A 123 -3.12 7.42 1.91
CA ALA A 123 -2.82 8.76 1.41
C ALA A 123 -1.41 8.84 0.80
N ASN A 124 -0.40 8.26 1.46
CA ASN A 124 0.96 8.17 0.92
C ASN A 124 0.99 7.41 -0.42
N SER A 125 0.32 6.26 -0.51
CA SER A 125 0.27 5.47 -1.73
C SER A 125 -0.45 6.21 -2.86
N PHE A 126 -1.54 6.94 -2.60
CA PHE A 126 -2.13 7.83 -3.61
C PHE A 126 -1.16 8.90 -4.08
N GLY A 127 -0.40 9.50 -3.16
CA GLY A 127 0.65 10.48 -3.49
C GLY A 127 1.61 9.94 -4.53
N TRP A 128 2.13 8.72 -4.33
CA TRP A 128 3.03 8.05 -5.28
C TRP A 128 2.37 7.65 -6.59
N ILE A 129 1.13 7.15 -6.54
CA ILE A 129 0.37 6.78 -7.73
C ILE A 129 0.17 8.00 -8.62
N TYR A 130 -0.33 9.12 -8.07
CA TYR A 130 -0.55 10.34 -8.86
C TYR A 130 0.77 10.93 -9.38
N LEU A 131 1.86 10.87 -8.60
CA LEU A 131 3.17 11.31 -9.05
C LEU A 131 3.61 10.53 -10.29
N SER A 132 3.40 9.21 -10.26
CA SER A 132 3.80 8.28 -11.32
C SER A 132 2.85 8.29 -12.52
N THR A 133 1.69 8.94 -12.41
CA THR A 133 0.69 9.09 -13.48
C THR A 133 0.54 10.54 -13.97
N ASN A 134 1.57 11.37 -13.77
CA ASN A 134 1.64 12.74 -14.28
C ASN A 134 0.60 13.73 -13.67
N ASP A 135 0.29 13.58 -12.38
CA ASP A 135 -0.61 14.49 -11.63
C ASP A 135 0.09 14.97 -10.35
N VAL A 136 0.96 15.98 -10.49
CA VAL A 136 1.86 16.48 -9.43
C VAL A 136 1.07 17.19 -8.33
N GLU A 137 0.03 17.91 -8.72
CA GLU A 137 -0.84 18.67 -7.83
C GLU A 137 -1.58 17.73 -6.89
N LYS A 138 -2.26 16.70 -7.42
CA LYS A 138 -2.90 15.69 -6.56
C LYS A 138 -1.89 14.91 -5.75
N SER A 139 -0.74 14.58 -6.33
CA SER A 139 0.33 13.90 -5.60
C SER A 139 0.71 14.67 -4.33
N ARG A 140 0.93 15.98 -4.47
CA ARG A 140 1.27 16.88 -3.35
C ARG A 140 0.14 16.94 -2.32
N GLU A 141 -1.10 17.09 -2.75
CA GLU A 141 -2.27 17.09 -1.85
C GLU A 141 -2.34 15.81 -0.99
N TYR A 142 -2.15 14.66 -1.63
CA TYR A 142 -2.20 13.36 -0.94
C TYR A 142 -1.01 13.13 0.00
N PHE A 143 0.20 13.55 -0.37
CA PHE A 143 1.32 13.49 0.57
C PHE A 143 1.14 14.45 1.76
N GLN A 144 0.60 15.66 1.54
CA GLN A 144 0.28 16.58 2.64
C GLN A 144 -0.81 16.00 3.56
N LEU A 145 -1.83 15.37 2.98
CA LEU A 145 -2.85 14.64 3.74
C LEU A 145 -2.21 13.50 4.56
N SER A 146 -1.30 12.72 3.96
CA SER A 146 -0.55 11.66 4.66
C SER A 146 0.20 12.21 5.87
N LEU A 147 0.99 13.29 5.72
CA LEU A 147 1.69 13.92 6.85
C LEU A 147 0.74 14.40 7.94
N SER A 148 -0.41 14.96 7.58
CA SER A 148 -1.44 15.37 8.54
C SER A 148 -2.00 14.17 9.32
N LEU A 149 -2.25 13.04 8.64
CA LEU A 149 -2.74 11.81 9.25
C LEU A 149 -1.68 11.15 10.14
N TYR A 150 -0.41 11.09 9.73
CA TYR A 150 0.70 10.65 10.58
C TYR A 150 0.80 11.49 11.86
N LYS A 151 0.67 12.81 11.73
CA LYS A 151 0.68 13.72 12.89
C LYS A 151 -0.51 13.48 13.82
N GLN A 152 -1.70 13.28 13.28
CA GLN A 152 -2.90 12.96 14.08
C GLN A 152 -2.78 11.62 14.81
N ALA A 153 -2.04 10.66 14.24
CA ALA A 153 -1.76 9.36 14.84
C ALA A 153 -0.57 9.36 15.80
N ASP A 154 0.13 10.49 15.97
CA ASP A 154 1.40 10.59 16.72
C ASP A 154 2.50 9.63 16.21
N LEU A 155 2.59 9.52 14.87
CA LEU A 155 3.51 8.63 14.15
C LEU A 155 4.34 9.40 13.12
N LEU A 156 4.64 10.67 13.37
CA LEU A 156 5.30 11.53 12.39
C LEU A 156 6.71 11.02 12.04
N GLU A 157 7.40 10.33 12.95
CA GLU A 157 8.69 9.69 12.67
C GLU A 157 8.63 8.55 11.65
N LEU A 158 7.43 8.03 11.34
CA LEU A 158 7.25 7.00 10.30
C LEU A 158 6.98 7.59 8.91
N SER A 159 7.01 8.92 8.78
CA SER A 159 6.62 9.64 7.56
C SER A 159 7.77 10.00 6.61
N SER A 160 8.94 9.36 6.76
CA SER A 160 10.13 9.64 5.93
C SER A 160 9.82 9.49 4.43
N ASN A 161 9.14 8.41 4.04
CA ASN A 161 8.73 8.15 2.66
C ASN A 161 7.78 9.25 2.13
N THR A 162 6.81 9.69 2.93
CA THR A 162 5.90 10.79 2.54
C THR A 162 6.65 12.12 2.35
N SER A 163 7.58 12.43 3.25
CA SER A 163 8.43 13.63 3.15
C SER A 163 9.32 13.57 1.89
N TYR A 164 9.82 12.38 1.56
CA TYR A 164 10.58 12.14 0.34
C TYR A 164 9.73 12.35 -0.92
N GLY A 165 8.49 11.85 -0.93
CA GLY A 165 7.52 12.12 -1.98
C GLY A 165 7.29 13.62 -2.19
N LEU A 166 7.05 14.38 -1.11
CA LEU A 166 6.90 15.83 -1.17
C LEU A 166 8.12 16.54 -1.72
N MET A 167 9.32 16.17 -1.26
CA MET A 167 10.57 16.72 -1.80
C MET A 167 10.60 16.56 -3.33
N LEU A 168 10.28 15.37 -3.88
CA LEU A 168 10.22 15.19 -5.33
C LEU A 168 9.15 16.07 -5.99
N THR A 169 7.96 16.21 -5.39
CA THR A 169 6.90 17.09 -5.94
C THR A 169 7.32 18.57 -5.98
N TYR A 170 8.09 19.05 -5.00
CA TYR A 170 8.61 20.41 -4.98
C TYR A 170 9.77 20.59 -5.97
N LEU A 171 10.65 19.59 -6.12
CA LEU A 171 11.67 19.60 -7.18
C LEU A 171 11.05 19.66 -8.57
N ILE A 172 9.96 18.93 -8.84
CA ILE A 172 9.28 18.99 -10.14
C ILE A 172 8.79 20.41 -10.45
N SER A 173 8.22 21.10 -9.46
CA SER A 173 7.73 22.48 -9.58
C SER A 173 8.83 23.55 -9.46
N GLY A 174 10.07 23.16 -9.16
CA GLY A 174 11.22 24.09 -9.01
C GLY A 174 11.28 24.84 -7.68
N ASP A 175 10.46 24.47 -6.69
CA ASP A 175 10.47 25.08 -5.36
C ASP A 175 11.57 24.43 -4.49
N MET A 176 12.79 24.95 -4.65
CA MET A 176 13.97 24.41 -3.98
C MET A 176 13.90 24.54 -2.45
N GLU A 177 13.33 25.63 -1.93
CA GLU A 177 13.23 25.83 -0.47
C GLU A 177 12.37 24.74 0.17
N GLN A 178 11.18 24.49 -0.38
CA GLN A 178 10.29 23.44 0.11
C GLN A 178 10.84 22.04 -0.14
N ALA A 179 11.55 21.82 -1.26
CA ALA A 179 12.22 20.55 -1.52
C ALA A 179 13.27 20.25 -0.44
N ILE A 180 14.14 21.21 -0.12
CA ILE A 180 15.19 21.05 0.92
C ILE A 180 14.56 20.86 2.30
N ALA A 181 13.50 21.62 2.63
CA ALA A 181 12.79 21.45 3.90
C ALA A 181 12.22 20.04 4.07
N ASN A 182 11.58 19.50 3.03
CA ASN A 182 11.02 18.15 3.05
C ASN A 182 12.13 17.08 3.04
N TYR A 183 13.22 17.29 2.31
CA TYR A 183 14.38 16.41 2.38
C TYR A 183 14.96 16.34 3.80
N ASN A 184 15.10 17.48 4.47
CA ASN A 184 15.54 17.53 5.87
C ASN A 184 14.62 16.73 6.81
N ASN A 185 13.30 16.75 6.58
CA ASN A 185 12.38 15.90 7.32
C ASN A 185 12.60 14.42 7.00
N THR A 186 12.83 14.05 5.73
CA THR A 186 13.08 12.67 5.32
C THR A 186 14.21 12.02 6.12
N TRP A 187 15.40 12.63 6.15
CA TRP A 187 16.55 12.03 6.81
C TRP A 187 16.61 12.29 8.32
N LYS A 188 15.84 13.25 8.83
CA LYS A 188 15.57 13.37 10.27
C LYS A 188 14.83 12.12 10.79
N TYR A 189 13.91 11.58 9.99
CA TYR A 189 13.10 10.42 10.36
C TYR A 189 13.74 9.08 9.96
N ASP A 190 14.52 9.06 8.88
CA ASP A 190 15.33 7.90 8.48
C ASP A 190 16.73 8.35 8.06
N TYR A 191 17.61 8.48 9.06
CA TYR A 191 19.00 8.89 8.85
C TYR A 191 19.76 7.89 7.98
N SER A 192 19.59 6.58 8.22
CA SER A 192 20.29 5.53 7.49
C SER A 192 20.03 5.57 5.98
N GLY A 193 18.75 5.68 5.60
CA GLY A 193 18.33 5.64 4.21
C GLY A 193 18.57 6.94 3.45
N TYR A 194 18.54 8.08 4.13
CA TYR A 194 18.41 9.38 3.44
C TYR A 194 19.41 10.46 3.84
N ASN A 195 20.34 10.23 4.77
CA ASN A 195 21.33 11.27 5.09
C ASN A 195 22.07 11.76 3.82
N PRO A 196 22.60 13.00 3.81
CA PRO A 196 23.21 13.58 2.61
C PRO A 196 24.29 12.73 1.93
N ASN A 197 25.09 11.95 2.68
CA ASN A 197 26.04 11.02 2.07
C ASN A 197 25.32 9.89 1.33
N THR A 198 24.41 9.18 2.02
CA THR A 198 23.65 8.06 1.43
C THR A 198 22.88 8.52 0.20
N TYR A 199 22.19 9.66 0.29
CA TYR A 199 21.41 10.19 -0.83
C TYR A 199 22.29 10.57 -2.02
N TYR A 200 23.40 11.27 -1.76
CA TYR A 200 24.35 11.67 -2.80
C TYR A 200 24.96 10.46 -3.51
N SER A 201 25.28 9.39 -2.78
CA SER A 201 25.85 8.16 -3.35
C SER A 201 24.80 7.14 -3.80
N SER A 202 23.50 7.43 -3.68
CA SER A 202 22.42 6.44 -3.87
C SER A 202 22.31 5.90 -5.29
N GLY A 203 22.91 6.57 -6.29
CA GLY A 203 22.66 6.25 -7.68
C GLY A 203 21.19 6.48 -8.07
N PHE A 204 20.50 7.45 -7.45
CA PHE A 204 19.07 7.74 -7.68
C PHE A 204 18.65 7.67 -9.16
N GLN A 205 19.49 8.21 -10.06
CA GLN A 205 19.21 8.28 -11.49
C GLN A 205 19.21 6.91 -12.21
N GLU A 206 19.74 5.87 -11.56
CA GLU A 206 19.83 4.50 -12.08
C GLU A 206 18.56 3.69 -11.81
N TYR A 207 17.75 4.10 -10.84
CA TYR A 207 16.49 3.41 -10.56
C TYR A 207 15.48 3.59 -11.69
N GLN A 208 14.87 2.50 -12.15
CA GLN A 208 13.88 2.54 -13.23
C GLN A 208 12.71 3.48 -12.93
N TRP A 209 12.25 3.51 -11.68
CA TRP A 209 11.16 4.41 -11.26
C TRP A 209 11.58 5.90 -11.33
N ALA A 210 12.82 6.22 -10.97
CA ALA A 210 13.34 7.59 -11.07
C ALA A 210 13.52 8.01 -12.54
N GLN A 211 13.98 7.11 -13.40
CA GLN A 211 14.07 7.35 -14.85
C GLN A 211 12.69 7.65 -15.46
N ARG A 212 11.64 6.95 -15.02
CA ARG A 212 10.27 7.26 -15.41
C ARG A 212 9.84 8.65 -14.94
N LEU A 213 10.14 9.03 -13.70
CA LEU A 213 9.85 10.39 -13.22
C LEU A 213 10.60 11.45 -14.03
N PHE A 214 11.87 11.24 -14.39
CA PHE A 214 12.58 12.16 -15.28
C PHE A 214 11.97 12.25 -16.68
N ALA A 215 11.43 11.16 -17.20
CA ALA A 215 10.73 11.16 -18.49
C ALA A 215 9.40 11.91 -18.42
N LEU A 216 8.65 11.78 -17.31
CA LEU A 216 7.39 12.51 -17.08
C LEU A 216 7.64 14.00 -16.77
N TYR A 217 8.70 14.30 -16.03
CA TYR A 217 9.02 15.64 -15.52
C TYR A 217 10.45 16.03 -15.88
N PRO A 218 10.68 16.58 -17.09
CA PRO A 218 12.03 16.94 -17.53
C PRO A 218 12.77 17.93 -16.61
N SER A 219 12.03 18.82 -15.93
CA SER A 219 12.59 19.77 -14.93
C SER A 219 13.21 19.08 -13.72
N LEU A 220 12.71 17.89 -13.35
CA LEU A 220 13.14 17.18 -12.16
C LEU A 220 14.62 16.82 -12.21
N LYS A 221 15.16 16.47 -13.39
CA LYS A 221 16.58 16.10 -13.53
C LYS A 221 17.50 17.27 -13.16
N GLY A 222 17.21 18.46 -13.67
CA GLY A 222 17.99 19.67 -13.37
C GLY A 222 17.85 20.08 -11.90
N ASN A 223 16.63 20.09 -11.37
CA ASN A 223 16.38 20.49 -9.98
C ASN A 223 16.94 19.48 -8.96
N HIS A 224 16.91 18.18 -9.29
CA HIS A 224 17.59 17.16 -8.51
C HIS A 224 19.10 17.37 -8.48
N GLN A 225 19.73 17.73 -9.61
CA GLN A 225 21.16 18.04 -9.63
C GLN A 225 21.47 19.26 -8.72
N LYS A 226 20.67 20.32 -8.79
CA LYS A 226 20.80 21.47 -7.89
C LYS A 226 20.68 21.09 -6.42
N LEU A 227 19.79 20.14 -6.08
CA LEU A 227 19.71 19.62 -4.71
C LEU A 227 21.01 18.93 -4.32
N LEU A 228 21.58 18.08 -5.17
CA LEU A 228 22.87 17.43 -4.88
C LEU A 228 24.00 18.44 -4.68
N ASP A 229 24.06 19.48 -5.52
CA ASP A 229 25.07 20.53 -5.41
C ASP A 229 24.90 21.32 -4.11
N TYR A 230 23.66 21.67 -3.75
CA TYR A 230 23.33 22.29 -2.46
C TYR A 230 23.80 21.41 -1.28
N LEU A 231 23.51 20.10 -1.32
CA LEU A 231 23.88 19.18 -0.25
C LEU A 231 25.40 19.06 -0.10
N LYS A 232 26.12 19.01 -1.23
CA LYS A 232 27.58 18.96 -1.25
C LYS A 232 28.21 20.21 -0.64
N VAL A 233 27.73 21.40 -1.02
CA VAL A 233 28.22 22.68 -0.50
C VAL A 233 27.86 22.85 0.98
N THR A 234 26.62 22.50 1.34
CA THR A 234 26.09 22.79 2.68
C THR A 234 26.60 21.81 3.71
N TYR A 235 26.62 20.51 3.43
CA TYR A 235 26.81 19.50 4.47
C TYR A 235 28.25 19.01 4.64
N GLU A 236 29.22 19.51 3.83
CA GLU A 236 30.63 19.10 3.90
C GLU A 236 30.76 17.58 4.10
N LEU A 237 30.22 16.84 3.12
CA LEU A 237 29.98 15.38 3.15
C LEU A 237 31.14 14.60 3.84
N GLY A 238 30.89 14.12 5.07
CA GLY A 238 31.86 13.47 5.97
C GLY A 238 31.21 12.51 6.96
N GLU A 239 31.95 11.93 7.91
CA GLU A 239 31.49 10.78 8.75
C GLU A 239 30.26 11.06 9.64
N GLN A 240 30.06 12.29 10.11
CA GLN A 240 28.86 12.67 10.88
C GLN A 240 28.28 13.98 10.35
N ILE A 241 27.07 13.90 9.80
CA ILE A 241 26.36 15.05 9.25
C ILE A 241 25.37 15.57 10.28
N LYS A 242 25.46 16.86 10.62
CA LYS A 242 24.49 17.54 11.48
C LYS A 242 23.50 18.33 10.64
N PRO A 243 22.19 18.36 11.00
CA PRO A 243 21.23 19.21 10.33
C PRO A 243 21.69 20.67 10.34
N LYS A 244 21.56 21.36 9.20
CA LYS A 244 21.86 22.78 9.05
C LYS A 244 20.58 23.51 8.68
N GLU A 245 20.45 24.77 9.11
CA GLU A 245 19.40 25.65 8.61
C GLU A 245 19.51 25.83 7.09
N ILE A 246 18.38 26.13 6.44
CA ILE A 246 18.34 26.29 4.98
C ILE A 246 19.17 27.51 4.58
N ASN A 247 20.19 27.31 3.75
CA ASN A 247 21.02 28.39 3.25
C ASN A 247 20.43 28.98 1.95
N LYS A 248 19.69 30.09 2.08
CA LYS A 248 19.05 30.78 0.94
C LYS A 248 20.05 31.35 -0.06
N GLU A 249 21.20 31.86 0.40
CA GLU A 249 22.24 32.42 -0.47
C GLU A 249 22.79 31.35 -1.43
N VAL A 250 22.98 30.13 -0.95
CA VAL A 250 23.41 28.99 -1.79
C VAL A 250 22.32 28.62 -2.80
N ILE A 251 21.04 28.64 -2.40
CA ILE A 251 19.92 28.36 -3.32
C ILE A 251 19.88 29.41 -4.45
N GLU A 252 19.99 30.70 -4.10
CA GLU A 252 19.99 31.81 -5.07
C GLU A 252 21.18 31.71 -6.04
N ALA A 253 22.38 31.39 -5.55
CA ALA A 253 23.55 31.18 -6.38
C ALA A 253 23.35 30.06 -7.42
N LEU A 254 22.77 28.93 -7.00
CA LEU A 254 22.49 27.78 -7.88
C LEU A 254 21.35 28.03 -8.90
N GLN A 255 20.51 29.04 -8.66
CA GLN A 255 19.49 29.46 -9.63
C GLN A 255 20.09 30.32 -10.74
N ILE A 256 21.06 31.19 -10.42
CA ILE A 256 21.70 32.11 -11.36
C ILE A 256 22.55 31.37 -12.40
N GLU A 257 23.30 30.34 -11.99
CA GLU A 257 24.16 29.56 -12.91
C GLU A 257 23.39 28.78 -13.99
N SER A 258 22.09 28.56 -13.81
CA SER A 258 21.25 27.87 -14.80
C SER A 258 20.62 28.76 -15.87
N GLY A 259 20.81 30.08 -15.76
CA GLY A 259 20.27 31.10 -16.69
C GLY A 259 21.26 31.65 -17.71
N THR A 260 22.50 31.14 -17.74
CA THR A 260 23.60 31.54 -18.65
C THR A 260 24.02 30.37 -19.53
#